data_AF-A0A1B9P3A8-F1
#
_entry.id   AF-A0A1B9P3A8-F1
#
_cell.length_a   1.000
_cell.length_b   1.000
_cell.length_c   1.000
_cell.angle_alpha   90.00
_cell.angle_beta   90.00
_cell.angle_gamma   90.00
#
_symmetry.space_group_name_H-M   'P 1'
#
loop_
_entity.id
_entity.type
_entity.pdbx_description
1 polymer ?
#
loop_
_entity_poly.entity_id
_entity_poly.type
_entity_poly.pdbx_seq_one_letter_code
_entity_poly.pdbx_strand_id
1 'polypeptide(L)'
;MAVNQISESKIELSKFSQWWQRLAYHHQWAEALLYTMFISGVLLWDRVEIYWQVERWVLLGHMLIGVSLFILVVGAFWVSHRRLITKSKKAFLRHTGNAIEWLLIICSLSGFYLFFIGKPGNELGLFIQDVHFYSSWLLAPLVFRHAMRWTVLKVFKTTK
;
A
#
# COMPACT_ATOMS: atom_id res chain seq x y z
N MET A 1 31.51 -30.61 -3.86
CA MET A 1 30.42 -29.81 -4.49
C MET A 1 29.42 -29.20 -3.49
N ALA A 2 29.24 -29.72 -2.27
CA ALA A 2 28.30 -29.15 -1.27
C ALA A 2 28.75 -27.83 -0.59
N VAL A 3 30.06 -27.58 -0.47
CA VAL A 3 30.60 -26.37 0.21
C VAL A 3 30.31 -25.08 -0.57
N ASN A 4 30.32 -25.12 -1.91
CA ASN A 4 29.97 -23.95 -2.72
C ASN A 4 28.49 -23.56 -2.60
N GLN A 5 27.57 -24.53 -2.50
CA GLN A 5 26.15 -24.24 -2.37
C GLN A 5 25.77 -23.60 -1.03
N ILE A 6 26.48 -23.95 0.06
CA ILE A 6 26.26 -23.33 1.37
C ILE A 6 26.79 -21.88 1.41
N SER A 7 27.87 -21.59 0.68
CA SER A 7 28.40 -20.23 0.55
C SER A 7 27.47 -19.34 -0.29
N GLU A 8 27.04 -19.83 -1.45
CA GLU A 8 26.15 -19.11 -2.36
C GLU A 8 24.78 -18.81 -1.73
N SER A 9 24.17 -19.78 -1.05
CA SER A 9 22.89 -19.58 -0.34
C SER A 9 22.97 -18.53 0.78
N LYS A 10 24.08 -18.49 1.54
CA LYS A 10 24.29 -17.45 2.57
C LYS A 10 24.47 -16.06 1.96
N ILE A 11 25.16 -15.96 0.82
CA ILE A 11 25.36 -14.70 0.09
C ILE A 11 24.03 -14.21 -0.49
N GLU A 12 23.23 -15.08 -1.10
CA GLU A 12 21.88 -14.79 -1.61
C GLU A 12 20.95 -14.28 -0.50
N LEU A 13 20.90 -14.96 0.65
CA LEU A 13 20.12 -14.54 1.82
C LEU A 13 20.58 -13.17 2.35
N SER A 14 21.88 -12.88 2.32
CA SER A 14 22.42 -11.59 2.75
C SER A 14 22.03 -10.44 1.80
N LYS A 15 22.04 -10.69 0.48
CA LYS A 15 21.63 -9.72 -0.54
C LYS A 15 20.13 -9.46 -0.49
N PHE A 16 19.32 -10.51 -0.36
CA PHE A 16 17.87 -10.39 -0.22
C PHE A 16 17.49 -9.60 1.05
N SER A 17 18.12 -9.91 2.19
CA SER A 17 17.91 -9.18 3.46
C SER A 17 18.28 -7.70 3.34
N GLN A 18 19.40 -7.38 2.71
CA GLN A 18 19.81 -5.99 2.46
C GLN A 18 18.87 -5.26 1.50
N TRP A 19 18.41 -5.93 0.45
CA TRP A 19 17.43 -5.38 -0.49
C TRP A 19 16.09 -5.10 0.21
N TRP A 20 15.61 -6.06 1.02
CA TRP A 20 14.40 -5.91 1.82
C TRP A 20 14.51 -4.77 2.84
N GLN A 21 15.67 -4.63 3.50
CA GLN A 21 15.94 -3.51 4.38
C GLN A 21 15.94 -2.17 3.64
N ARG A 22 16.54 -2.08 2.45
CA ARG A 22 16.50 -0.85 1.64
C ARG A 22 15.07 -0.46 1.29
N LEU A 23 14.26 -1.41 0.82
CA LEU A 23 12.85 -1.17 0.48
C LEU A 23 12.05 -0.69 1.70
N ALA A 24 12.31 -1.28 2.87
CA ALA A 24 11.69 -0.93 4.14
C ALA A 24 11.97 0.51 4.65
N TYR A 25 13.03 1.19 4.17
CA TYR A 25 13.34 2.58 4.54
C TYR A 25 12.85 3.62 3.52
N HIS A 26 12.33 3.18 2.37
CA HIS A 26 11.86 4.04 1.28
C HIS A 26 10.38 4.43 1.42
N HIS A 27 10.06 5.17 2.48
CA HIS A 27 8.70 5.67 2.77
C HIS A 27 8.03 6.40 1.60
N GLN A 28 8.80 7.13 0.77
CA GLN A 28 8.30 7.88 -0.38
C GLN A 28 7.62 6.99 -1.44
N TRP A 29 8.16 5.79 -1.66
CA TRP A 29 7.60 4.84 -2.61
C TRP A 29 6.30 4.24 -2.09
N ALA A 30 6.23 3.93 -0.79
CA ALA A 30 5.00 3.44 -0.16
C ALA A 30 3.90 4.51 -0.20
N GLU A 31 4.22 5.77 0.13
CA GLU A 31 3.30 6.90 0.03
C GLU A 31 2.79 7.12 -1.41
N ALA A 32 3.71 7.18 -2.38
CA ALA A 32 3.35 7.38 -3.80
C ALA A 32 2.45 6.25 -4.30
N LEU A 33 2.74 5.01 -3.92
CA LEU A 33 1.96 3.85 -4.31
C LEU A 33 0.57 3.84 -3.67
N LEU A 34 0.46 4.21 -2.39
CA LEU A 34 -0.84 4.39 -1.71
C LEU A 34 -1.72 5.42 -2.42
N TYR A 35 -1.16 6.58 -2.78
CA TYR A 35 -1.91 7.61 -3.52
C TYR A 35 -2.23 7.17 -4.94
N THR A 36 -1.33 6.45 -5.62
CA THR A 36 -1.60 5.90 -6.97
C THR A 36 -2.75 4.91 -6.94
N MET A 37 -2.77 4.01 -5.95
CA MET A 37 -3.86 3.05 -5.75
C MET A 37 -5.17 3.77 -5.41
N PHE A 38 -5.14 4.78 -4.55
CA PHE A 38 -6.33 5.57 -4.24
C PHE A 38 -6.89 6.30 -5.47
N ILE A 39 -6.05 7.03 -6.21
CA ILE A 39 -6.49 7.79 -7.39
C ILE A 39 -7.04 6.85 -8.47
N SER A 40 -6.35 5.75 -8.76
CA SER A 40 -6.85 4.76 -9.71
C SER A 40 -8.17 4.12 -9.25
N GLY A 41 -8.36 3.91 -7.94
CA GLY A 41 -9.65 3.46 -7.40
C GLY A 41 -10.77 4.49 -7.54
N VAL A 42 -10.49 5.78 -7.33
CA VAL A 42 -11.45 6.88 -7.54
C VAL A 42 -11.84 6.99 -9.03
N LEU A 43 -10.89 6.80 -9.94
CA LEU A 43 -11.17 6.79 -11.39
C LEU A 43 -12.05 5.60 -11.82
N LEU A 44 -12.11 4.53 -11.03
CA LEU A 44 -12.98 3.36 -11.26
C LEU A 44 -14.33 3.48 -10.56
N TRP A 45 -14.61 4.62 -9.95
CA TRP A 45 -15.88 4.87 -9.30
C TRP A 45 -16.97 5.15 -10.34
N ASP A 46 -18.14 4.56 -10.16
CA ASP A 46 -19.28 4.66 -11.08
C ASP A 46 -19.80 6.10 -11.28
N ARG A 47 -19.48 7.01 -10.35
CA ARG A 47 -19.80 8.44 -10.47
C ARG A 47 -18.82 9.23 -11.34
N VAL A 48 -17.67 8.67 -11.67
CA VAL A 48 -16.63 9.30 -12.47
C VAL A 48 -16.74 8.79 -13.90
N GLU A 49 -17.42 9.56 -14.76
CA GLU A 49 -17.56 9.20 -16.17
C GLU A 49 -16.24 9.41 -16.91
N ILE A 50 -15.58 8.30 -17.27
CA ILE A 50 -14.39 8.28 -18.12
C ILE A 50 -14.61 7.41 -19.35
N TYR A 51 -13.78 7.61 -20.38
CA TYR A 51 -13.84 6.78 -21.57
C TYR A 51 -13.56 5.31 -21.22
N TRP A 52 -14.44 4.41 -21.65
CA TRP A 52 -14.42 2.99 -21.27
C TRP A 52 -13.07 2.28 -21.52
N GLN A 53 -12.33 2.68 -22.55
CA GLN A 53 -11.02 2.10 -22.85
C GLN A 53 -9.99 2.52 -21.79
N VAL A 54 -10.09 3.74 -21.27
CA VAL A 54 -9.26 4.22 -20.15
C VAL A 54 -9.64 3.45 -18.89
N GLU A 55 -10.93 3.33 -18.59
CA GLU A 55 -11.43 2.56 -17.43
C GLU A 55 -10.88 1.13 -17.42
N ARG A 56 -10.92 0.44 -18.56
CA ARG A 56 -10.37 -0.92 -18.71
C ARG A 56 -8.89 -0.99 -18.34
N TRP A 57 -8.08 -0.07 -18.84
CA TRP A 57 -6.64 -0.05 -18.54
C TRP A 57 -6.35 0.37 -17.11
N VAL A 58 -7.14 1.30 -16.54
CA VAL A 58 -7.05 1.69 -15.14
C VAL A 58 -7.41 0.52 -14.24
N LEU A 59 -8.47 -0.23 -14.54
CA LEU A 59 -8.89 -1.41 -13.78
C LEU A 59 -7.80 -2.48 -13.78
N LEU A 60 -7.29 -2.82 -14.97
CA LEU A 60 -6.20 -3.78 -15.11
C LEU A 60 -4.95 -3.33 -14.35
N GLY A 61 -4.56 -2.07 -14.51
CA GLY A 61 -3.41 -1.48 -13.81
C GLY A 61 -3.58 -1.50 -12.29
N HIS A 62 -4.75 -1.09 -11.79
CA HIS A 62 -5.08 -1.10 -10.37
C HIS A 62 -4.97 -2.50 -9.78
N MET A 63 -5.55 -3.50 -10.44
CA MET A 63 -5.48 -4.90 -10.00
C MET A 63 -4.04 -5.43 -10.00
N LEU A 64 -3.30 -5.25 -11.10
CA LEU A 64 -1.94 -5.78 -11.22
C LEU A 64 -0.97 -5.09 -10.25
N ILE A 65 -1.03 -3.77 -10.13
CA ILE A 65 -0.19 -3.01 -9.19
C ILE A 65 -0.56 -3.38 -7.74
N GLY A 66 -1.86 -3.50 -7.44
CA GLY A 66 -2.37 -3.88 -6.13
C GLY A 66 -1.91 -5.26 -5.67
N VAL A 67 -1.94 -6.26 -6.55
CA VAL A 67 -1.53 -7.64 -6.20
C VAL A 67 -0.02 -7.88 -6.30
N SER A 68 0.75 -6.92 -6.82
CA SER A 68 2.22 -7.06 -6.97
C SER A 68 2.97 -6.00 -6.17
N LEU A 69 3.17 -4.82 -6.76
CA LEU A 69 3.97 -3.74 -6.20
C LEU A 69 3.47 -3.30 -4.83
N PHE A 70 2.14 -3.23 -4.65
CA PHE A 70 1.57 -2.78 -3.38
C PHE A 70 1.91 -3.73 -2.25
N ILE A 71 1.70 -5.04 -2.42
CA ILE A 71 2.07 -6.04 -1.41
C ILE A 71 3.56 -5.95 -1.09
N LEU A 72 4.41 -5.90 -2.11
CA LEU A 72 5.86 -5.94 -1.93
C LEU A 72 6.39 -4.68 -1.24
N VAL A 73 6.04 -3.50 -1.75
CA VAL A 73 6.55 -2.21 -1.27
C VAL A 73 5.89 -1.80 0.04
N VAL A 74 4.55 -1.79 0.08
CA VAL A 74 3.81 -1.36 1.28
C VAL A 74 3.93 -2.42 2.38
N GLY A 75 3.94 -3.71 2.05
CA GLY A 75 4.16 -4.77 3.03
C GLY A 75 5.54 -4.70 3.68
N ALA A 76 6.61 -4.52 2.89
CA ALA A 76 7.96 -4.35 3.43
C ALA A 76 8.07 -3.10 4.30
N PHE A 77 7.51 -1.97 3.85
CA PHE A 77 7.45 -0.73 4.62
C PHE A 77 6.68 -0.90 5.92
N TRP A 78 5.52 -1.57 5.90
CA TRP A 78 4.67 -1.79 7.06
C TRP A 78 5.39 -2.57 8.16
N VAL A 79 6.11 -3.65 7.84
CA VAL A 79 6.86 -4.43 8.84
C VAL A 79 7.90 -3.58 9.57
N SER A 80 8.58 -2.69 8.83
CA SER A 80 9.53 -1.73 9.40
C SER A 80 8.84 -0.68 10.27
N HIS A 81 7.76 -0.10 9.75
CA HIS A 81 6.99 0.96 10.41
C HIS A 81 6.32 0.48 11.70
N ARG A 82 5.82 -0.76 11.73
CA ARG A 82 5.24 -1.38 12.93
C ARG A 82 6.25 -1.40 14.08
N ARG A 83 7.52 -1.72 13.82
CA ARG A 83 8.59 -1.71 14.83
C ARG A 83 8.85 -0.32 15.39
N LEU A 84 8.71 0.72 14.57
CA LEU A 84 8.83 2.11 15.00
C LEU A 84 7.64 2.54 15.87
N ILE A 85 6.42 2.18 15.45
CA ILE A 85 5.19 2.50 16.18
C ILE A 85 5.19 1.85 17.57
N THR A 86 5.56 0.57 17.69
CA THR A 86 5.56 -0.16 18.97
C THR A 86 6.59 0.37 19.96
N LYS A 87 7.73 0.89 19.48
CA LYS A 87 8.79 1.46 20.33
C LYS A 87 8.60 2.94 20.68
N SER A 88 7.76 3.66 19.93
CA SER A 88 7.58 5.10 20.12
C SER A 88 6.69 5.42 21.33
N LYS A 89 7.08 6.43 22.11
CA LYS A 89 6.24 6.97 23.20
C LYS A 89 5.20 8.00 22.73
N LYS A 90 5.25 8.41 21.46
CA LYS A 90 4.38 9.48 20.93
C LYS A 90 2.97 8.94 20.64
N ALA A 91 1.98 9.37 21.43
CA ALA A 91 0.59 8.94 21.30
C ALA A 91 0.03 9.14 19.87
N PHE A 92 0.26 10.32 19.26
CA PHE A 92 -0.20 10.59 17.90
C PHE A 92 0.30 9.55 16.89
N LEU A 93 1.60 9.23 16.91
CA LEU A 93 2.20 8.26 15.99
C LEU A 93 1.58 6.87 16.16
N ARG A 94 1.32 6.46 17.41
CA ARG A 94 0.69 5.17 17.73
C ARG A 94 -0.76 5.09 17.29
N HIS A 95 -1.59 6.09 17.65
CA HIS A 95 -3.01 6.06 17.31
C HIS A 95 -3.23 6.12 15.80
N THR A 96 -2.60 7.09 15.12
CA THR A 96 -2.77 7.24 13.67
C THR A 96 -2.11 6.09 12.91
N GLY A 97 -0.94 5.62 13.33
CA GLY A 97 -0.27 4.45 12.73
C GLY A 97 -1.10 3.17 12.87
N ASN A 98 -1.68 2.90 14.04
CA ASN A 98 -2.55 1.74 14.25
C ASN A 98 -3.86 1.85 13.45
N ALA A 99 -4.45 3.04 13.35
CA ALA A 99 -5.65 3.24 12.55
C ALA A 99 -5.38 3.03 11.06
N ILE A 100 -4.26 3.55 10.53
CA ILE A 100 -3.79 3.29 9.16
C ILE A 100 -3.59 1.80 8.93
N GLU A 101 -2.99 1.09 9.87
CA GLU A 101 -2.75 -0.34 9.76
C GLU A 101 -4.04 -1.15 9.63
N TRP A 102 -5.04 -0.88 10.48
CA TRP A 102 -6.33 -1.55 10.37
C TRP A 102 -7.04 -1.24 9.06
N LEU A 103 -7.00 0.01 8.61
CA LEU A 103 -7.57 0.40 7.32
C LEU A 103 -6.84 -0.26 6.14
N LEU A 104 -5.51 -0.38 6.20
CA LEU A 104 -4.72 -1.10 5.20
C LEU A 104 -5.12 -2.58 5.14
N ILE A 105 -5.30 -3.23 6.28
CA ILE A 105 -5.73 -4.64 6.33
C ILE A 105 -7.12 -4.79 5.71
N ILE A 106 -8.09 -3.99 6.15
CA ILE A 106 -9.47 -4.04 5.64
C ILE A 106 -9.49 -3.80 4.13
N CYS A 107 -8.84 -2.73 3.68
CA CYS A 107 -8.78 -2.34 2.27
C CYS A 107 -8.06 -3.40 1.41
N SER A 108 -6.98 -4.00 1.92
CA SER A 108 -6.25 -5.03 1.19
C SER A 108 -7.07 -6.31 1.08
N LEU A 109 -7.67 -6.78 2.18
CA LEU A 109 -8.48 -8.01 2.19
C LEU A 109 -9.71 -7.88 1.27
N SER A 110 -10.41 -6.75 1.30
CA SER A 110 -11.52 -6.50 0.39
C SER A 110 -11.04 -6.41 -1.07
N GLY A 111 -9.88 -5.80 -1.33
CA GLY A 111 -9.28 -5.73 -2.66
C GLY A 111 -8.90 -7.11 -3.22
N PHE A 112 -8.30 -7.97 -2.40
CA PHE A 112 -8.00 -9.36 -2.79
C PHE A 112 -9.27 -10.14 -3.12
N TYR A 113 -10.32 -9.99 -2.30
CA TYR A 113 -11.62 -10.61 -2.60
C TYR A 113 -12.12 -10.17 -3.98
N LEU A 114 -12.12 -8.85 -4.26
CA LEU A 114 -12.58 -8.30 -5.54
C LEU A 114 -11.69 -8.73 -6.71
N PHE A 115 -10.39 -8.92 -6.50
CA PHE A 115 -9.47 -9.42 -7.53
C PHE A 115 -9.83 -10.85 -7.98
N PHE A 116 -10.14 -11.75 -7.04
CA PHE A 116 -10.42 -13.15 -7.36
C PHE A 116 -11.87 -13.42 -7.74
N ILE A 117 -12.82 -12.73 -7.10
CA ILE A 117 -14.26 -13.01 -7.23
C ILE A 117 -14.98 -11.93 -8.05
N GLY A 118 -14.45 -10.71 -8.06
CA GLY A 118 -15.10 -9.56 -8.70
C GLY A 118 -16.31 -9.06 -7.93
N LYS A 119 -17.13 -8.27 -8.63
CA LYS A 119 -18.44 -7.78 -8.17
C LYS A 119 -19.54 -8.51 -8.96
N PRO A 120 -19.98 -9.71 -8.52
CA PRO A 120 -20.96 -10.51 -9.27
C PRO A 120 -22.41 -9.96 -9.23
N GLY A 121 -22.61 -8.76 -8.67
CA GLY A 121 -23.92 -8.11 -8.58
C GLY A 121 -24.80 -8.57 -7.40
N ASN A 122 -24.26 -9.39 -6.49
CA ASN A 122 -24.94 -9.77 -5.24
C ASN A 122 -24.65 -8.78 -4.10
N GLU A 123 -25.42 -8.86 -3.02
CA GLU A 123 -25.29 -7.99 -1.85
C GLU A 123 -23.89 -8.06 -1.21
N LEU A 124 -23.30 -9.26 -1.13
CA LEU A 124 -21.96 -9.44 -0.58
C LEU A 124 -20.90 -8.71 -1.41
N GLY A 125 -20.95 -8.83 -2.74
CA GLY A 125 -20.01 -8.16 -3.65
C GLY A 125 -20.15 -6.64 -3.59
N LEU A 126 -21.38 -6.13 -3.49
CA LEU A 126 -21.65 -4.70 -3.25
C LEU A 126 -21.05 -4.24 -1.92
N PHE A 127 -21.32 -4.97 -0.83
CA PHE A 127 -20.78 -4.67 0.49
C PHE A 127 -19.24 -4.65 0.51
N ILE A 128 -18.59 -5.66 -0.09
CA ILE A 128 -17.13 -5.72 -0.14
C ILE A 128 -16.55 -4.58 -0.99
N GLN A 129 -17.20 -4.22 -2.10
CA GLN A 129 -16.83 -3.05 -2.89
C GLN A 129 -16.93 -1.76 -2.07
N ASP A 130 -18.02 -1.56 -1.34
CA ASP A 130 -18.22 -0.39 -0.49
C ASP A 130 -17.17 -0.35 0.63
N VAL A 131 -16.90 -1.48 1.29
CA VAL A 131 -15.84 -1.60 2.30
C VAL A 131 -14.49 -1.22 1.70
N HIS A 132 -14.13 -1.73 0.52
CA HIS A 132 -12.90 -1.36 -0.17
C HIS A 132 -12.83 0.14 -0.47
N PHE A 133 -13.90 0.70 -1.03
CA PHE A 133 -13.99 2.10 -1.40
C PHE A 133 -13.90 3.03 -0.19
N TYR A 134 -14.79 2.87 0.79
CA TYR A 134 -14.84 3.76 1.97
C TYR A 134 -13.62 3.61 2.89
N SER A 135 -13.05 2.41 3.02
CA SER A 135 -11.79 2.24 3.75
C SER A 135 -10.64 2.99 3.05
N SER A 136 -10.58 2.99 1.72
CA SER A 136 -9.58 3.77 0.97
C SER A 136 -9.77 5.29 1.12
N TRP A 137 -11.02 5.77 1.14
CA TRP A 137 -11.36 7.18 1.36
C TRP A 137 -10.99 7.69 2.75
N LEU A 138 -11.02 6.82 3.76
CA LEU A 138 -10.53 7.17 5.09
C LEU A 138 -9.01 7.01 5.20
N LEU A 139 -8.45 5.99 4.55
CA LEU A 139 -7.03 5.67 4.57
C LEU A 139 -6.18 6.79 3.95
N ALA A 140 -6.51 7.25 2.74
CA ALA A 140 -5.71 8.26 2.03
C ALA A 140 -5.51 9.58 2.82
N PRO A 141 -6.55 10.26 3.32
CA PRO A 141 -6.38 11.48 4.11
C PRO A 141 -5.73 11.22 5.47
N LEU A 142 -5.94 10.05 6.08
CA LEU A 142 -5.29 9.70 7.34
C LEU A 142 -3.79 9.46 7.15
N VAL A 143 -3.39 8.76 6.08
CA VAL A 143 -2.00 8.60 5.65
C VAL A 143 -1.39 9.97 5.39
N PHE A 144 -2.06 10.84 4.64
CA PHE A 144 -1.59 12.20 4.41
C PHE A 144 -1.36 12.96 5.72
N ARG A 145 -2.34 12.96 6.63
CA ARG A 145 -2.24 13.66 7.93
C ARG A 145 -1.17 13.06 8.86
N HIS A 146 -0.97 11.75 8.81
CA HIS A 146 0.06 11.04 9.55
C HIS A 146 1.45 11.39 9.01
N ALA A 147 1.60 11.28 7.69
CA ALA A 147 2.83 11.56 6.98
C ALA A 147 3.21 13.05 7.11
N MET A 148 2.26 14.00 7.07
CA MET A 148 2.50 15.45 7.26
C MET A 148 3.43 15.86 8.40
N ARG A 149 3.50 15.09 9.49
CA ARG A 149 4.40 15.39 10.61
C ARG A 149 5.84 14.91 10.42
N TRP A 150 6.10 14.01 9.47
CA TRP A 150 7.38 13.31 9.31
C TRP A 150 7.86 13.19 7.86
N THR A 151 6.95 13.04 6.87
CA THR A 151 7.21 12.81 5.44
C THR A 151 6.01 13.23 4.57
N VAL A 152 6.19 14.05 3.52
CA VAL A 152 5.14 14.37 2.50
C VAL A 152 5.79 14.55 1.13
N LEU A 153 6.81 13.75 0.78
CA LEU A 153 7.66 14.08 -0.38
C LEU A 153 8.22 15.52 -0.32
N LYS A 154 8.83 15.96 0.81
CA LYS A 154 9.52 17.28 0.96
C LYS A 154 8.87 18.43 0.16
N VAL A 155 7.77 18.97 0.67
CA VAL A 155 6.88 19.99 0.06
C VAL A 155 7.55 21.09 -0.79
N PHE A 156 8.80 21.51 -0.58
CA PHE A 156 9.59 22.24 -1.58
C PHE A 156 11.05 21.82 -1.43
N LYS A 157 11.73 21.47 -2.52
CA LYS A 157 13.19 21.48 -2.54
C LYS A 157 13.57 22.95 -2.30
N THR A 158 13.82 23.36 -1.07
CA THR A 158 14.36 24.71 -0.79
C THR A 158 15.72 24.76 -1.44
N THR A 159 15.76 25.29 -2.65
CA THR A 159 16.96 25.79 -3.31
C THR A 159 17.57 26.80 -2.34
N LYS A 160 18.73 26.48 -1.78
CA LYS A 160 19.67 27.49 -1.32
C LYS A 160 20.57 27.84 -2.48
#